data_AF-A0AAW1U7R9-F1
#
_entry.id   AF-A0AAW1U7R9-F1
#
_cell.length_a   1.000
_cell.length_b   1.000
_cell.length_c   1.000
_cell.angle_alpha   90.00
_cell.angle_beta   90.00
_cell.angle_gamma   90.00
#
_symmetry.space_group_name_H-M   'P 1'
#
loop_
_entity.id
_entity.type
_entity.pdbx_description
1 polymer ?
#
loop_
_entity_poly.entity_id
_entity_poly.type
_entity_poly.pdbx_seq_one_letter_code
_entity_poly.pdbx_strand_id
1 'polypeptide(L)'
;MSSRRRPLSREEQIIRKREKEYQYQKFWGDQQKYYDWWSKNNTKYEEWTSPRYYDTNTQLVRQMQMEKALLESKEMRRNKLQKMFEEDKIAWEAELMLLRDKNAQSPRSPRERPDDIPTEILKQVHEGIKEKEEEKRKKEAELRLYHQWRNNNSFIQEYERAQRSKDVKFSWLHQQMEKRKKKEKEKEEEKRLFLEREQELKSYKEKEEQQKEQSLRRNRELREIIDKQIEEMKLRKAITEKLREKEEEEQKKRRELTELNEKQRQIDEIAKEREIALFNVKQYKIKLKQKMKNILDNLVEQEELMRRLKEMDIAERIEDQLLKEDIKESIEGFLKISEDQKRLEKLREKHLQFIFDSEAQVMYDKQSEIWNKEEQARKTLVKDILATVAEQIENNCRNSRKEQEELAKEREILIKMTEEYNEELMKLQEDERQRQLKRKEELDLEVKKKQENKKAVNAEDKIKQITEELERAKIEEERLKREIMNLHRGQGLCRPPSRSKIIF
;
A
#
# COMPACT_ATOMS: atom_id res chain seq x y z
N MET A 1 -1.00 32.78 -38.66
CA MET A 1 -1.07 34.25 -38.65
C MET A 1 -1.06 34.74 -37.22
N SER A 2 0.07 35.32 -36.78
CA SER A 2 0.30 35.74 -35.39
C SER A 2 -0.21 37.15 -35.19
N SER A 3 -1.28 37.30 -34.40
CA SER A 3 -1.89 38.59 -34.06
C SER A 3 -0.96 39.37 -33.13
N ARG A 4 -0.27 40.38 -33.69
CA ARG A 4 0.52 41.37 -32.93
C ARG A 4 -0.44 42.18 -32.05
N ARG A 5 -0.50 41.85 -30.75
CA ARG A 5 -1.20 42.66 -29.75
C ARG A 5 -0.47 43.98 -29.55
N ARG A 6 -1.19 45.10 -29.67
CA ARG A 6 -0.69 46.44 -29.33
C ARG A 6 -0.20 46.46 -27.87
N PRO A 7 0.89 47.17 -27.54
CA PRO A 7 1.31 47.33 -26.16
C PRO A 7 0.23 48.13 -25.42
N LEU A 8 -0.33 47.52 -24.37
CA LEU A 8 -1.31 48.15 -23.47
C LEU A 8 -0.68 49.36 -22.79
N SER A 9 -1.47 50.41 -22.58
CA SER A 9 -1.05 51.64 -21.90
C SER A 9 -0.47 51.31 -20.52
N ARG A 10 0.53 52.07 -20.06
CA ARG A 10 1.16 51.88 -18.73
C ARG A 10 0.12 51.85 -17.61
N GLU A 11 -0.96 52.63 -17.77
CA GLU A 11 -2.10 52.68 -16.86
C GLU A 11 -2.89 51.36 -16.85
N GLU A 12 -3.15 50.75 -18.00
CA GLU A 12 -3.84 49.45 -18.10
C GLU A 12 -3.01 48.32 -17.48
N GLN A 13 -1.68 48.40 -17.54
CA GLN A 13 -0.81 47.43 -16.88
C GLN A 13 -0.85 47.57 -15.35
N ILE A 14 -0.91 48.80 -14.84
CA ILE A 14 -1.07 49.08 -13.41
C ILE A 14 -2.44 48.60 -12.93
N ILE A 15 -3.51 48.88 -13.68
CA ILE A 15 -4.87 48.42 -13.38
C ILE A 15 -4.92 46.89 -13.35
N ARG A 16 -4.37 46.20 -14.34
CA ARG A 16 -4.31 44.73 -14.36
C ARG A 16 -3.49 44.14 -13.22
N LYS A 17 -2.39 44.77 -12.81
CA LYS A 17 -1.63 44.33 -11.63
C LYS A 17 -2.46 44.49 -10.36
N ARG A 18 -3.08 45.65 -10.16
CA ARG A 18 -3.97 45.89 -9.01
C ARG A 18 -5.16 44.94 -9.00
N GLU A 19 -5.75 44.65 -10.15
CA GLU A 19 -6.90 43.76 -10.24
C GLU A 19 -6.50 42.29 -10.00
N LYS A 20 -5.33 41.87 -10.48
CA LYS A 20 -4.75 40.56 -10.11
C LYS A 20 -4.44 40.47 -8.62
N GLU A 21 -3.84 41.49 -8.04
CA GLU A 21 -3.54 41.56 -6.60
C GLU A 21 -4.82 41.57 -5.77
N TYR A 22 -5.84 42.30 -6.21
CA TYR A 22 -7.16 42.34 -5.57
C TYR A 22 -7.88 41.00 -5.66
N GLN A 23 -7.89 40.35 -6.83
CA GLN A 23 -8.47 39.01 -6.98
C GLN A 23 -7.70 37.98 -6.16
N TYR A 24 -6.37 38.08 -6.11
CA TYR A 24 -5.53 37.22 -5.28
C TYR A 24 -5.83 37.42 -3.79
N GLN A 25 -5.86 38.66 -3.30
CA GLN A 25 -6.22 38.98 -1.92
C GLN A 25 -7.64 38.53 -1.57
N LYS A 26 -8.59 38.71 -2.47
CA LYS A 26 -9.98 38.27 -2.27
C LYS A 26 -10.07 36.75 -2.19
N PHE A 27 -9.44 36.04 -3.12
CA PHE A 27 -9.42 34.58 -3.15
C PHE A 27 -8.80 34.00 -1.87
N TRP A 28 -7.63 34.50 -1.47
CA TRP A 28 -6.99 34.05 -0.23
C TRP A 28 -7.72 34.49 1.03
N GLY A 29 -8.33 35.68 1.02
CA GLY A 29 -9.15 36.15 2.13
C GLY A 29 -10.40 35.29 2.32
N ASP A 30 -11.06 34.88 1.25
CA ASP A 30 -12.24 34.00 1.31
C ASP A 30 -11.83 32.57 1.73
N GLN A 31 -10.69 32.06 1.24
CA GLN A 31 -10.16 30.77 1.65
C GLN A 31 -9.72 30.76 3.12
N GLN A 32 -9.09 31.82 3.60
CA GLN A 32 -8.71 31.98 5.00
C GLN A 32 -9.94 32.05 5.90
N LYS A 33 -10.97 32.81 5.52
CA LYS A 33 -12.24 32.85 6.24
C LYS A 33 -12.92 31.48 6.29
N TYR A 34 -12.86 30.71 5.19
CA TYR A 34 -13.39 29.35 5.14
C TYR A 34 -12.68 28.44 6.13
N TYR A 35 -11.34 28.41 6.14
CA TYR A 35 -10.58 27.60 7.07
C TYR A 35 -10.70 28.07 8.52
N ASP A 36 -10.76 29.38 8.78
CA ASP A 36 -11.00 29.92 10.12
C ASP A 36 -12.39 29.56 10.65
N TRP A 37 -13.42 29.61 9.79
CA TRP A 37 -14.78 29.18 10.13
C TRP A 37 -14.81 27.68 10.41
N TRP A 38 -14.14 26.88 9.59
CA TRP A 38 -14.09 25.43 9.77
C TRP A 38 -13.28 25.04 11.01
N SER A 39 -12.15 25.71 11.28
CA SER A 39 -11.36 25.53 12.50
C SER A 39 -12.19 25.85 13.74
N LYS A 40 -12.93 26.98 13.75
CA LYS A 40 -13.84 27.34 14.86
C LYS A 40 -14.96 26.34 15.09
N ASN A 41 -15.52 25.77 14.02
CA ASN A 41 -16.56 24.75 14.14
C ASN A 41 -16.00 23.39 14.55
N ASN A 42 -14.75 23.11 14.17
CA ASN A 42 -14.08 21.84 14.42
C ASN A 42 -13.26 21.84 15.72
N THR A 43 -13.10 22.97 16.42
CA THR A 43 -12.35 23.04 17.70
C THR A 43 -12.88 22.05 18.73
N LYS A 44 -14.20 21.92 18.87
CA LYS A 44 -14.80 20.95 19.80
C LYS A 44 -14.49 19.51 19.42
N TYR A 45 -14.44 19.23 18.12
CA TYR A 45 -14.08 17.91 17.61
C TYR A 45 -12.60 17.63 17.80
N GLU A 46 -11.72 18.61 17.54
CA GLU A 46 -10.28 18.53 17.82
C GLU A 46 -10.01 18.40 19.32
N GLU A 47 -10.76 19.07 20.18
CA GLU A 47 -10.69 18.91 21.63
C GLU A 47 -11.08 17.48 22.02
N TRP A 48 -12.21 16.94 21.54
CA TRP A 48 -12.65 15.58 21.87
C TRP A 48 -11.75 14.48 21.30
N THR A 49 -11.13 14.72 20.16
CA THR A 49 -10.22 13.77 19.51
C THR A 49 -8.77 13.97 19.95
N SER A 50 -8.47 15.06 20.66
CA SER A 50 -7.13 15.32 21.20
C SER A 50 -6.79 14.30 22.29
N PRO A 51 -5.56 13.73 22.27
CA PRO A 51 -5.05 12.93 23.39
C PRO A 51 -5.18 13.64 24.75
N ARG A 52 -5.09 14.98 24.77
CA ARG A 52 -5.26 15.79 25.99
C ARG A 52 -6.64 15.65 26.62
N TYR A 53 -7.71 15.51 25.83
CA TYR A 53 -9.06 15.33 26.38
C TYR A 53 -9.21 13.99 27.09
N TYR A 54 -8.67 12.92 26.51
CA TYR A 54 -8.66 11.63 27.18
C TYR A 54 -7.81 11.63 28.46
N ASP A 55 -6.67 12.32 28.47
CA ASP A 55 -5.85 12.48 29.66
C ASP A 55 -6.57 13.27 30.76
N THR A 56 -7.17 14.42 30.42
CA THR A 56 -7.93 15.25 31.38
C THR A 56 -9.16 14.52 31.93
N ASN A 57 -9.89 13.79 31.09
CA ASN A 57 -11.03 12.98 31.53
C ASN A 57 -10.58 11.84 32.45
N THR A 58 -9.48 11.17 32.10
CA THR A 58 -8.89 10.11 32.94
C THR A 58 -8.43 10.67 34.30
N GLN A 59 -7.87 11.88 34.33
CA GLN A 59 -7.50 12.56 35.57
C GLN A 59 -8.73 12.90 36.42
N LEU A 60 -9.82 13.38 35.82
CA LEU A 60 -11.05 13.72 36.52
C LEU A 60 -11.73 12.47 37.12
N VAL A 61 -11.73 11.35 36.38
CA VAL A 61 -12.20 10.06 36.89
C VAL A 61 -11.36 9.59 38.08
N ARG A 62 -10.03 9.73 38.01
CA ARG A 62 -9.14 9.40 39.14
C ARG A 62 -9.39 10.30 40.36
N GLN A 63 -9.63 11.60 40.16
CA GLN A 63 -9.97 12.52 41.25
C GLN A 63 -11.29 12.11 41.93
N MET A 64 -12.32 11.81 41.15
CA MET A 64 -13.60 11.30 41.66
C MET A 64 -13.45 10.01 42.48
N GLN A 65 -12.59 9.09 42.03
CA GLN A 65 -12.30 7.86 42.77
C GLN A 65 -11.57 8.13 44.09
N MET A 66 -10.60 9.06 44.10
CA MET A 66 -9.89 9.47 45.31
C MET A 66 -10.84 10.14 46.32
N GLU A 67 -11.74 11.00 45.86
CA GLU A 67 -12.74 11.65 46.73
C GLU A 67 -13.70 10.63 47.36
N LYS A 68 -14.15 9.64 46.58
CA LYS A 68 -14.99 8.54 47.10
C LYS A 68 -14.24 7.71 48.15
N ALA A 69 -13.00 7.31 47.89
CA ALA A 69 -12.19 6.57 48.86
C ALA A 69 -11.94 7.38 50.15
N LEU A 70 -11.78 8.70 50.05
CA LEU A 70 -11.61 9.58 51.19
C LEU A 70 -12.90 9.71 52.01
N LEU A 71 -14.07 9.76 51.35
CA LEU A 71 -15.38 9.70 52.03
C LEU A 71 -15.57 8.37 52.75
N GLU A 72 -15.29 7.24 52.09
CA GLU A 72 -15.35 5.90 52.70
C GLU A 72 -14.42 5.81 53.92
N SER A 73 -13.19 6.32 53.83
CA SER A 73 -12.25 6.37 54.96
C SER A 73 -12.79 7.22 56.12
N LYS A 74 -13.41 8.37 55.82
CA LYS A 74 -14.05 9.23 56.83
C LYS A 74 -15.24 8.54 57.49
N GLU A 75 -16.06 7.82 56.73
CA GLU A 75 -17.18 7.04 57.27
C GLU A 75 -16.70 5.90 58.15
N MET A 76 -15.67 5.16 57.72
CA MET A 76 -15.04 4.11 58.54
C MET A 76 -14.49 4.68 59.86
N ARG A 77 -13.88 5.87 59.81
CA ARG A 77 -13.43 6.58 61.01
C ARG A 77 -14.60 7.01 61.91
N ARG A 78 -15.68 7.55 61.33
CA ARG A 78 -16.90 7.92 62.08
C ARG A 78 -17.50 6.71 62.78
N ASN A 79 -17.63 5.58 62.08
CA ASN A 79 -18.15 4.34 62.64
C ASN A 79 -17.26 3.79 63.76
N LYS A 80 -15.93 3.88 63.61
CA LYS A 80 -14.99 3.48 64.67
C LYS A 80 -15.11 4.38 65.91
N LEU A 81 -15.21 5.69 65.71
CA LEU A 81 -15.42 6.63 66.81
C LEU A 81 -16.77 6.41 67.48
N GLN A 82 -17.83 6.15 66.71
CA GLN A 82 -19.14 5.84 67.26
C GLN A 82 -19.10 4.59 68.16
N LYS A 83 -18.39 3.53 67.74
CA LYS A 83 -18.18 2.34 68.60
C LYS A 83 -17.43 2.67 69.88
N MET A 84 -16.35 3.46 69.81
CA MET A 84 -15.62 3.90 71.01
C MET A 84 -16.52 4.71 71.95
N PHE A 85 -17.36 5.61 71.41
CA PHE A 85 -18.32 6.37 72.22
C PHE A 85 -19.40 5.48 72.86
N GLU A 86 -19.86 4.45 72.14
CA GLU A 86 -20.80 3.46 72.68
C GLU A 86 -20.15 2.64 73.81
N GLU A 87 -18.90 2.21 73.63
CA GLU A 87 -18.10 1.51 74.65
C GLU A 87 -17.87 2.39 75.89
N ASP A 88 -17.46 3.65 75.70
CA ASP A 88 -17.27 4.61 76.79
C ASP A 88 -18.58 4.89 77.54
N LYS A 89 -19.71 4.97 76.83
CA LYS A 89 -21.03 5.15 77.44
C LYS A 89 -21.41 3.95 78.30
N ILE A 90 -21.17 2.72 77.83
CA ILE A 90 -21.42 1.48 78.59
C ILE A 90 -20.51 1.43 79.83
N ALA A 91 -19.23 1.78 79.68
CA ALA A 91 -18.29 1.83 80.79
C ALA A 91 -18.70 2.86 81.85
N TRP A 92 -19.11 4.05 81.41
CA TRP A 92 -19.60 5.10 82.30
C TRP A 92 -20.90 4.73 83.02
N GLU A 93 -21.85 4.09 82.32
CA GLU A 93 -23.07 3.56 82.93
C GLU A 93 -22.75 2.48 83.98
N ALA A 94 -21.74 1.62 83.73
CA ALA A 94 -21.26 0.64 84.69
C ALA A 94 -20.57 1.29 85.91
N GLU A 95 -19.78 2.35 85.70
CA GLU A 95 -19.20 3.13 86.78
C GLU A 95 -20.26 3.83 87.63
N LEU A 96 -21.32 4.38 87.02
CA LEU A 96 -22.45 4.94 87.76
C LEU A 96 -23.20 3.89 88.56
N MET A 97 -23.37 2.66 88.05
CA MET A 97 -23.92 1.56 88.84
C MET A 97 -23.01 1.23 90.04
N LEU A 98 -21.69 1.14 89.83
CA LEU A 98 -20.72 0.90 90.90
C LEU A 98 -20.66 2.04 91.93
N LEU A 99 -20.80 3.29 91.49
CA LEU A 99 -20.89 4.48 92.37
C LEU A 99 -22.21 4.53 93.11
N ARG A 100 -23.33 4.11 92.51
CA ARG A 100 -24.62 3.95 93.19
C ARG A 100 -24.52 2.90 94.30
N ASP A 101 -23.84 1.79 94.03
CA ASP A 101 -23.63 0.71 95.00
C ASP A 101 -22.63 1.12 96.11
N LYS A 102 -21.58 1.87 95.78
CA LYS A 102 -20.65 2.44 96.77
C LYS A 102 -21.28 3.54 97.63
N ASN A 103 -22.17 4.36 97.05
CA ASN A 103 -22.93 5.38 97.80
C ASN A 103 -24.04 4.76 98.66
N ALA A 104 -24.48 3.53 98.38
CA ALA A 104 -25.41 2.78 99.23
C ALA A 104 -24.73 2.10 100.43
N GLN A 105 -23.40 1.92 100.42
CA GLN A 105 -22.65 1.15 101.45
C GLN A 105 -21.68 1.99 102.30
N SER A 106 -21.72 3.33 102.26
CA SER A 106 -20.84 4.15 103.09
C SER A 106 -21.57 5.30 103.79
N PRO A 107 -21.76 5.25 105.13
CA PRO A 107 -22.14 6.42 105.90
C PRO A 107 -21.00 7.44 105.88
N ARG A 108 -21.32 8.67 105.44
CA ARG A 108 -20.47 9.85 105.50
C ARG A 108 -19.77 9.98 106.84
N SER A 109 -18.44 9.83 106.86
CA SER A 109 -17.61 10.32 107.97
C SER A 109 -17.24 11.79 107.73
N PRO A 110 -17.52 12.72 108.66
CA PRO A 110 -17.20 14.13 108.49
C PRO A 110 -15.69 14.39 108.36
N ARG A 111 -15.30 15.12 107.31
CA ARG A 111 -13.98 15.74 107.18
C ARG A 111 -13.83 16.81 108.26
N GLU A 112 -12.99 16.56 109.26
CA GLU A 112 -12.47 17.60 110.14
C GLU A 112 -11.37 18.40 109.42
N ARG A 113 -11.34 19.71 109.69
CA ARG A 113 -10.50 20.72 109.05
C ARG A 113 -9.06 20.63 109.61
N PRO A 114 -8.02 20.90 108.80
CA PRO A 114 -6.64 20.54 109.10
C PRO A 114 -5.88 21.62 109.89
N ASP A 115 -6.41 22.07 111.03
CA ASP A 115 -5.71 23.10 111.84
C ASP A 115 -5.45 22.70 113.30
N ASP A 116 -5.79 21.48 113.72
CA ASP A 116 -5.40 20.92 115.02
C ASP A 116 -4.93 19.47 114.87
N ILE A 117 -3.74 19.27 114.30
CA ILE A 117 -3.05 17.96 114.33
C ILE A 117 -2.01 18.00 115.45
N PRO A 118 -2.24 17.35 116.60
CA PRO A 118 -1.28 17.26 117.67
C PRO A 118 0.08 16.75 117.16
N THR A 119 1.18 17.38 117.56
CA THR A 119 2.56 16.99 117.20
C THR A 119 2.90 15.53 117.55
N GLU A 120 2.13 14.89 118.41
CA GLU A 120 2.22 13.46 118.75
C GLU A 120 1.80 12.56 117.59
N ILE A 121 0.78 12.94 116.82
CA ILE A 121 0.31 12.18 115.65
C ILE A 121 1.35 12.26 114.52
N LEU A 122 2.00 13.41 114.33
CA LEU A 122 3.10 13.56 113.37
C LEU A 122 4.33 12.71 113.73
N LYS A 123 4.65 12.58 115.03
CA LYS A 123 5.71 11.69 115.51
C LYS A 123 5.37 10.22 115.27
N GLN A 124 4.14 9.81 115.55
CA GLN A 124 3.67 8.44 115.25
C GLN A 124 3.68 8.14 113.74
N VAL A 125 3.31 9.10 112.89
CA VAL A 125 3.40 8.95 111.43
C VAL A 125 4.85 8.86 110.96
N HIS A 126 5.76 9.65 111.55
CA HIS A 126 7.18 9.60 111.23
C HIS A 126 7.85 8.29 111.70
N GLU A 127 7.51 7.80 112.90
CA GLU A 127 7.90 6.49 113.40
C GLU A 127 7.37 5.37 112.50
N GLY A 128 6.10 5.45 112.06
CA GLY A 128 5.51 4.51 111.11
C GLY A 128 6.14 4.57 109.70
N ILE A 129 6.68 5.72 109.27
CA ILE A 129 7.46 5.82 108.02
C ILE A 129 8.83 5.16 108.20
N LYS A 130 9.50 5.38 109.34
CA LYS A 130 10.78 4.74 109.66
C LYS A 130 10.65 3.22 109.74
N GLU A 131 9.62 2.71 110.41
CA GLU A 131 9.33 1.28 110.46
C GLU A 131 9.12 0.70 109.06
N LYS A 132 8.37 1.38 108.18
CA LYS A 132 8.20 0.94 106.78
C LYS A 132 9.50 0.98 105.97
N GLU A 133 10.35 1.98 106.18
CA GLU A 133 11.65 2.07 105.52
C GLU A 133 12.63 1.00 106.02
N GLU A 134 12.57 0.67 107.31
CA GLU A 134 13.33 -0.45 107.89
C GLU A 134 12.81 -1.79 107.42
N GLU A 135 11.49 -1.98 107.31
CA GLU A 135 10.89 -3.16 106.69
C GLU A 135 11.27 -3.30 105.22
N LYS A 136 11.30 -2.21 104.46
CA LYS A 136 11.80 -2.23 103.07
C LYS A 136 13.26 -2.63 103.01
N ARG A 137 14.12 -2.05 103.87
CA ARG A 137 15.53 -2.44 103.95
C ARG A 137 15.70 -3.91 104.34
N LYS A 138 14.90 -4.42 105.27
CA LYS A 138 14.87 -5.85 105.64
C LYS A 138 14.44 -6.73 104.47
N LYS A 139 13.35 -6.40 103.77
CA LYS A 139 12.88 -7.13 102.57
C LYS A 139 13.89 -7.10 101.43
N GLU A 140 14.55 -5.98 101.22
CA GLU A 140 15.61 -5.85 100.22
C GLU A 140 16.84 -6.69 100.60
N ALA A 141 17.23 -6.70 101.87
CA ALA A 141 18.30 -7.56 102.37
C ALA A 141 17.94 -9.04 102.22
N GLU A 142 16.70 -9.42 102.56
CA GLU A 142 16.18 -10.79 102.38
C GLU A 142 16.13 -11.20 100.90
N LEU A 143 15.71 -10.32 99.98
CA LEU A 143 15.74 -10.59 98.54
C LEU A 143 17.16 -10.75 98.02
N ARG A 144 18.09 -9.90 98.46
CA ARG A 144 19.51 -10.02 98.09
C ARG A 144 20.10 -11.33 98.62
N LEU A 145 19.78 -11.69 99.85
CA LEU A 145 20.20 -12.96 100.44
C LEU A 145 19.58 -14.15 99.68
N TYR A 146 18.31 -14.05 99.29
CA TYR A 146 17.63 -15.06 98.48
C TYR A 146 18.25 -15.20 97.09
N HIS A 147 18.55 -14.10 96.40
CA HIS A 147 19.23 -14.14 95.10
C HIS A 147 20.65 -14.69 95.23
N GLN A 148 21.39 -14.32 96.28
CA GLN A 148 22.71 -14.86 96.57
C GLN A 148 22.65 -16.36 96.87
N TRP A 149 21.68 -16.81 97.68
CA TRP A 149 21.44 -18.23 97.95
C TRP A 149 21.04 -18.98 96.67
N ARG A 150 20.10 -18.46 95.88
CA ARG A 150 19.66 -19.03 94.60
C ARG A 150 20.81 -19.18 93.62
N ASN A 151 21.66 -18.16 93.53
CA ASN A 151 22.82 -18.16 92.64
C ASN A 151 23.94 -19.05 93.17
N ASN A 152 24.14 -19.18 94.49
CA ASN A 152 25.21 -20.00 95.06
C ASN A 152 24.83 -21.48 95.23
N ASN A 153 23.54 -21.82 95.20
CA ASN A 153 23.05 -23.19 95.32
C ASN A 153 23.35 -23.98 94.04
N SER A 154 24.18 -25.02 94.16
CA SER A 154 24.61 -25.87 93.04
C SER A 154 23.45 -26.55 92.33
N PHE A 155 22.44 -27.03 93.07
CA PHE A 155 21.31 -27.75 92.50
C PHE A 155 20.46 -26.88 91.55
N ILE A 156 20.25 -25.60 91.92
CA ILE A 156 19.51 -24.65 91.09
C ILE A 156 20.32 -24.29 89.85
N GLN A 157 21.64 -24.07 89.98
CA GLN A 157 22.51 -23.82 88.84
C GLN A 157 22.49 -24.98 87.84
N GLU A 158 22.57 -26.22 88.31
CA GLU A 158 22.54 -27.42 87.47
C GLU A 158 21.21 -27.57 86.74
N TYR A 159 20.09 -27.34 87.42
CA TYR A 159 18.77 -27.34 86.81
C TYR A 159 18.62 -26.24 85.73
N GLU A 160 19.06 -25.01 86.02
CA GLU A 160 19.03 -23.91 85.04
C GLU A 160 20.00 -24.14 83.87
N ARG A 161 21.14 -24.80 84.09
CA ARG A 161 22.05 -25.23 83.01
C ARG A 161 21.40 -26.33 82.15
N ALA A 162 20.73 -27.30 82.78
CA ALA A 162 20.00 -28.35 82.07
C ALA A 162 18.85 -27.78 81.23
N GLN A 163 18.10 -26.82 81.78
CA GLN A 163 17.02 -26.14 81.08
C GLN A 163 17.56 -25.30 79.92
N ARG A 164 18.60 -24.49 80.13
CA ARG A 164 19.27 -23.75 79.05
C ARG A 164 19.81 -24.68 77.96
N SER A 165 20.37 -25.83 78.32
CA SER A 165 20.82 -26.84 77.36
C SER A 165 19.67 -27.40 76.53
N LYS A 166 18.51 -27.66 77.15
CA LYS A 166 17.29 -28.05 76.43
C LYS A 166 16.81 -26.93 75.49
N ASP A 167 16.77 -25.68 75.95
CA ASP A 167 16.33 -24.55 75.14
C ASP A 167 17.25 -24.30 73.94
N VAL A 168 18.56 -24.43 74.12
CA VAL A 168 19.54 -24.38 73.02
C VAL A 168 19.31 -25.52 72.03
N LYS A 169 19.06 -26.75 72.50
CA LYS A 169 18.72 -27.88 71.62
C LYS A 169 17.42 -27.63 70.86
N PHE A 170 16.38 -27.11 71.52
CA PHE A 170 15.12 -26.76 70.87
C PHE A 170 15.27 -25.64 69.85
N SER A 171 16.02 -24.58 70.17
CA SER A 171 16.33 -23.49 69.24
C SER A 171 17.11 -23.99 68.03
N TRP A 172 18.10 -24.87 68.23
CA TRP A 172 18.85 -25.49 67.14
C TRP A 172 17.97 -26.38 66.26
N LEU A 173 17.12 -27.23 66.86
CA LEU A 173 16.14 -28.03 66.12
C LEU A 173 15.17 -27.15 65.34
N HIS A 174 14.70 -26.06 65.95
CA HIS A 174 13.85 -25.08 65.28
C HIS A 174 14.56 -24.45 64.08
N GLN A 175 15.81 -24.01 64.24
CA GLN A 175 16.62 -23.45 63.16
C GLN A 175 16.85 -24.47 62.02
N GLN A 176 17.06 -25.75 62.35
CA GLN A 176 17.16 -26.82 61.34
C GLN A 176 15.84 -27.01 60.59
N MET A 177 14.71 -26.99 61.29
CA MET A 177 13.38 -27.07 60.69
C MET A 177 13.07 -25.86 59.80
N GLU A 178 13.40 -24.65 60.25
CA GLU A 178 13.26 -23.43 59.45
C GLU A 178 14.14 -23.46 58.20
N LYS A 179 15.40 -23.89 58.31
CA LYS A 179 16.30 -24.05 57.16
C LYS A 179 15.75 -25.08 56.16
N ARG A 180 15.19 -26.18 56.63
CA ARG A 180 14.55 -27.19 55.77
C ARG A 180 13.31 -26.62 55.06
N LYS A 181 12.41 -25.96 55.81
CA LYS A 181 11.23 -25.29 55.24
C LYS A 181 11.61 -24.20 54.24
N LYS A 182 12.64 -23.42 54.51
CA LYS A 182 13.13 -22.38 53.60
C LYS A 182 13.63 -22.99 52.29
N LYS A 183 14.45 -24.04 52.35
CA LYS A 183 14.93 -24.76 51.16
C LYS A 183 13.80 -25.40 50.35
N GLU A 184 12.77 -25.90 51.02
CA GLU A 184 11.59 -26.46 50.35
C GLU A 184 10.81 -25.37 49.61
N LYS A 185 10.57 -24.22 50.26
CA LYS A 185 9.98 -23.03 49.63
C LYS A 185 10.79 -22.52 48.45
N GLU A 186 12.11 -22.40 48.59
CA GLU A 186 13.01 -21.99 47.50
C GLU A 186 12.90 -22.94 46.29
N LYS A 187 12.86 -24.26 46.52
CA LYS A 187 12.68 -25.24 45.44
C LYS A 187 11.29 -25.16 44.79
N GLU A 188 10.25 -24.89 45.57
CA GLU A 188 8.90 -24.69 45.02
C GLU A 188 8.83 -23.41 44.20
N GLU A 189 9.44 -22.33 44.66
CA GLU A 189 9.56 -21.07 43.93
C GLU A 189 10.37 -21.24 42.63
N GLU A 190 11.50 -21.94 42.68
CA GLU A 190 12.30 -22.28 41.48
C GLU A 190 11.49 -23.09 40.46
N LYS A 191 10.74 -24.10 40.92
CA LYS A 191 9.84 -24.88 40.05
C LYS A 191 8.74 -24.01 39.44
N ARG A 192 8.14 -23.11 40.22
CA ARG A 192 7.11 -22.18 39.73
C ARG A 192 7.68 -21.25 38.67
N LEU A 193 8.84 -20.63 38.93
CA LEU A 193 9.53 -19.75 37.99
C LEU A 193 9.93 -20.50 36.71
N PHE A 194 10.35 -21.76 36.82
CA PHE A 194 10.66 -22.59 35.66
C PHE A 194 9.42 -22.88 34.81
N LEU A 195 8.31 -23.26 35.44
CA LEU A 195 7.03 -23.50 34.75
C LEU A 195 6.50 -22.24 34.08
N GLU A 196 6.59 -21.09 34.75
CA GLU A 196 6.19 -19.79 34.20
C GLU A 196 7.01 -19.44 32.95
N ARG A 197 8.35 -19.58 33.01
CA ARG A 197 9.22 -19.39 31.83
C ARG A 197 8.91 -20.37 30.69
N GLU A 198 8.62 -21.63 31.00
CA GLU A 198 8.23 -22.60 29.97
C GLU A 198 6.90 -22.23 29.30
N GLN A 199 5.93 -21.75 30.08
CA GLN A 199 4.65 -21.29 29.55
C GLN A 199 4.82 -20.03 28.69
N GLU A 200 5.62 -19.07 29.13
CA GLU A 200 5.96 -17.88 28.35
C GLU A 200 6.61 -18.27 27.01
N LEU A 201 7.60 -19.17 27.03
CA LEU A 201 8.26 -19.66 25.82
C LEU A 201 7.31 -20.38 24.87
N LYS A 202 6.39 -21.21 25.39
CA LYS A 202 5.37 -21.88 24.58
C LYS A 202 4.43 -20.85 23.94
N SER A 203 3.93 -19.89 24.72
CA SER A 203 3.05 -18.84 24.23
C SER A 203 3.73 -17.96 23.15
N TYR A 204 5.03 -17.71 23.29
CA TYR A 204 5.81 -16.97 22.30
C TYR A 204 5.97 -17.75 20.99
N LYS A 205 6.28 -19.05 21.07
CA LYS A 205 6.38 -19.94 19.91
C LYS A 205 5.04 -20.06 19.17
N GLU A 206 3.94 -20.23 19.90
CA GLU A 206 2.60 -20.30 19.30
C GLU A 206 2.24 -19.00 18.57
N LYS A 207 2.50 -17.83 19.18
CA LYS A 207 2.28 -16.54 18.52
C LYS A 207 3.10 -16.39 17.25
N GLU A 208 4.36 -16.84 17.27
CA GLU A 208 5.24 -16.81 16.12
C GLU A 208 4.75 -17.73 14.99
N GLU A 209 4.33 -18.95 15.32
CA GLU A 209 3.77 -19.91 14.36
C GLU A 209 2.48 -19.38 13.74
N GLN A 210 1.58 -18.80 14.54
CA GLN A 210 0.35 -18.16 14.06
C GLN A 210 0.65 -17.01 13.10
N GLN A 211 1.64 -16.16 13.40
CA GLN A 211 2.05 -15.07 12.51
C GLN A 211 2.62 -15.60 11.19
N LYS A 212 3.46 -16.64 11.23
CA LYS A 212 3.97 -17.28 10.01
C LYS A 212 2.85 -17.90 9.19
N GLU A 213 1.92 -18.60 9.83
CA GLU A 213 0.79 -19.22 9.15
C GLU A 213 -0.12 -18.17 8.50
N GLN A 214 -0.44 -17.08 9.20
CA GLN A 214 -1.19 -15.97 8.62
C GLN A 214 -0.48 -15.34 7.42
N SER A 215 0.83 -15.15 7.52
CA SER A 215 1.61 -14.58 6.41
C SER A 215 1.67 -15.52 5.20
N LEU A 216 1.80 -16.82 5.43
CA LEU A 216 1.73 -17.84 4.39
C LEU A 216 0.34 -17.91 3.75
N ARG A 217 -0.74 -17.84 4.54
CA ARG A 217 -2.12 -17.80 4.04
C ARG A 217 -2.32 -16.58 3.14
N ARG A 218 -1.94 -15.38 3.58
CA ARG A 218 -2.01 -14.16 2.77
C ARG A 218 -1.20 -14.27 1.48
N ASN A 219 0.02 -14.81 1.55
CA ASN A 219 0.84 -15.06 0.36
C ASN A 219 0.16 -16.02 -0.63
N ARG A 220 -0.49 -17.09 -0.13
CA ARG A 220 -1.23 -18.04 -0.97
C ARG A 220 -2.44 -17.38 -1.61
N GLU A 221 -3.24 -16.65 -0.84
CA GLU A 221 -4.40 -15.91 -1.33
C GLU A 221 -4.02 -14.93 -2.45
N LEU A 222 -2.95 -14.14 -2.25
CA LEU A 222 -2.45 -13.22 -3.28
C LEU A 222 -1.98 -13.96 -4.53
N ARG A 223 -1.25 -15.08 -4.38
CA ARG A 223 -0.81 -15.90 -5.52
C ARG A 223 -1.99 -16.47 -6.29
N GLU A 224 -3.01 -16.99 -5.60
CA GLU A 224 -4.23 -17.50 -6.23
C GLU A 224 -4.99 -16.41 -6.99
N ILE A 225 -5.03 -15.18 -6.48
CA ILE A 225 -5.63 -14.04 -7.18
C ILE A 225 -4.83 -13.72 -8.45
N ILE A 226 -3.51 -13.64 -8.35
CA ILE A 226 -2.63 -13.40 -9.50
C ILE A 226 -2.80 -14.51 -10.55
N ASP A 227 -2.84 -15.78 -10.15
CA ASP A 227 -3.01 -16.91 -11.05
C ASP A 227 -4.36 -16.83 -11.79
N LYS A 228 -5.45 -16.52 -11.08
CA LYS A 228 -6.77 -16.29 -11.71
C LYS A 228 -6.75 -15.15 -12.72
N GLN A 229 -6.07 -14.05 -12.40
CA GLN A 229 -5.94 -12.92 -13.33
C GLN A 229 -5.10 -13.28 -14.56
N ILE A 230 -4.04 -14.07 -14.40
CA ILE A 230 -3.24 -14.59 -15.50
C ILE A 230 -4.07 -15.52 -16.39
N GLU A 231 -4.92 -16.37 -15.81
CA GLU A 231 -5.86 -17.21 -16.57
C GLU A 231 -6.87 -16.37 -17.35
N GLU A 232 -7.46 -15.34 -16.73
CA GLU A 232 -8.38 -14.42 -17.40
C GLU A 232 -7.68 -13.68 -18.56
N MET A 233 -6.44 -13.24 -18.34
CA MET A 233 -5.59 -12.64 -19.37
C MET A 233 -5.33 -13.61 -20.54
N LYS A 234 -5.08 -14.90 -20.27
CA LYS A 234 -4.91 -15.93 -21.31
C LYS A 234 -6.20 -16.14 -22.10
N LEU A 235 -7.35 -16.18 -21.42
CA LEU A 235 -8.67 -16.28 -22.08
C LEU A 235 -8.92 -15.08 -23.00
N ARG A 236 -8.68 -13.86 -22.51
CA ARG A 236 -8.80 -12.63 -23.30
C ARG A 236 -7.86 -12.64 -24.51
N LYS A 237 -6.61 -13.09 -24.33
CA LYS A 237 -5.67 -13.28 -25.45
C LYS A 237 -6.22 -14.25 -26.50
N ALA A 238 -6.81 -15.38 -26.08
CA ALA A 238 -7.42 -16.32 -27.01
C ALA A 238 -8.60 -15.69 -27.78
N ILE A 239 -9.41 -14.83 -27.12
CA ILE A 239 -10.48 -14.09 -27.78
C ILE A 239 -9.90 -13.08 -28.78
N THR A 240 -8.83 -12.35 -28.43
CA THR A 240 -8.19 -11.41 -29.36
C THR A 240 -7.61 -12.10 -30.59
N GLU A 241 -7.01 -13.30 -30.45
CA GLU A 241 -6.54 -14.08 -31.60
C GLU A 241 -7.71 -14.50 -32.50
N LYS A 242 -8.83 -14.96 -31.93
CA LYS A 242 -10.04 -15.27 -32.72
C LYS A 242 -10.60 -14.05 -33.45
N LEU A 243 -10.61 -12.88 -32.81
CA LEU A 243 -11.05 -11.64 -33.46
C LEU A 243 -10.09 -11.20 -34.57
N ARG A 244 -8.79 -11.46 -34.39
CA ARG A 244 -7.78 -11.20 -35.42
C ARG A 244 -7.97 -12.13 -36.62
N GLU A 245 -8.21 -13.42 -36.40
CA GLU A 245 -8.54 -14.37 -37.47
C GLU A 245 -9.76 -13.90 -38.28
N LYS A 246 -10.82 -13.45 -37.59
CA LYS A 246 -12.00 -12.86 -38.24
C LYS A 246 -11.67 -11.58 -39.03
N GLU A 247 -10.84 -10.69 -38.49
CA GLU A 247 -10.40 -9.48 -39.23
C GLU A 247 -9.59 -9.85 -40.47
N GLU A 248 -8.73 -10.87 -40.40
CA GLU A 248 -7.97 -11.36 -41.54
C GLU A 248 -8.89 -11.97 -42.62
N GLU A 249 -9.95 -12.67 -42.23
CA GLU A 249 -11.00 -13.16 -43.13
C GLU A 249 -11.76 -12.01 -43.81
N GLU A 250 -12.22 -11.01 -43.06
CA GLU A 250 -12.89 -9.83 -43.64
C GLU A 250 -11.95 -9.04 -44.56
N GLN A 251 -10.65 -8.98 -44.26
CA GLN A 251 -9.65 -8.37 -45.13
C GLN A 251 -9.41 -9.19 -46.41
N LYS A 252 -9.58 -10.52 -46.39
CA LYS A 252 -9.60 -11.33 -47.62
C LYS A 252 -10.84 -11.02 -48.45
N LYS A 253 -12.03 -10.97 -47.84
CA LYS A 253 -13.27 -10.59 -48.54
C LYS A 253 -13.17 -9.20 -49.16
N ARG A 254 -12.56 -8.24 -48.46
CA ARG A 254 -12.30 -6.89 -48.99
C ARG A 254 -11.43 -6.92 -50.24
N ARG A 255 -10.38 -7.75 -50.26
CA ARG A 255 -9.50 -7.93 -51.43
C ARG A 255 -10.24 -8.56 -52.60
N GLU A 256 -11.02 -9.60 -52.35
CA GLU A 256 -11.88 -10.23 -53.38
C GLU A 256 -12.88 -9.22 -53.95
N LEU A 257 -13.47 -8.38 -53.10
CA LEU A 257 -14.38 -7.31 -53.53
C LEU A 257 -13.67 -6.25 -54.39
N THR A 258 -12.41 -5.91 -54.10
CA THR A 258 -11.63 -5.00 -54.94
C THR A 258 -11.34 -5.61 -56.32
N GLU A 259 -10.99 -6.91 -56.37
CA GLU A 259 -10.78 -7.61 -57.64
C GLU A 259 -12.07 -7.69 -58.47
N LEU A 260 -13.22 -7.94 -57.84
CA LEU A 260 -14.51 -7.94 -58.52
C LEU A 260 -14.88 -6.55 -59.06
N ASN A 261 -14.61 -5.49 -58.31
CA ASN A 261 -14.79 -4.11 -58.79
C ASN A 261 -13.88 -3.78 -59.98
N GLU A 262 -12.64 -4.25 -59.97
CA GLU A 262 -11.72 -4.07 -61.11
C GLU A 262 -12.19 -4.84 -62.34
N LYS A 263 -12.62 -6.09 -62.19
CA LYS A 263 -13.23 -6.87 -63.28
C LYS A 263 -14.46 -6.17 -63.86
N GLN A 264 -15.33 -5.62 -63.02
CA GLN A 264 -16.48 -4.85 -63.48
C GLN A 264 -16.06 -3.61 -64.27
N ARG A 265 -15.03 -2.88 -63.81
CA ARG A 265 -14.48 -1.73 -64.56
C ARG A 265 -13.92 -2.14 -65.92
N GLN A 266 -13.18 -3.24 -66.00
CA GLN A 266 -12.64 -3.77 -67.26
C GLN A 266 -13.76 -4.14 -68.23
N ILE A 267 -14.83 -4.78 -67.75
CA ILE A 267 -16.00 -5.09 -68.57
C ILE A 267 -16.65 -3.80 -69.11
N ASP A 268 -16.79 -2.78 -68.26
CA ASP A 268 -17.34 -1.48 -68.66
C ASP A 268 -16.44 -0.76 -69.69
N GLU A 269 -15.11 -0.88 -69.57
CA GLU A 269 -14.14 -0.33 -70.54
C GLU A 269 -14.23 -1.04 -71.88
N ILE A 270 -14.23 -2.37 -71.90
CA ILE A 270 -14.40 -3.17 -73.12
C ILE A 270 -15.75 -2.86 -73.80
N ALA A 271 -16.81 -2.68 -73.02
CA ALA A 271 -18.12 -2.29 -73.55
C ALA A 271 -18.07 -0.91 -74.23
N LYS A 272 -17.42 0.08 -73.60
CA LYS A 272 -17.21 1.42 -74.20
C LYS A 272 -16.37 1.36 -75.47
N GLU A 273 -15.30 0.58 -75.50
CA GLU A 273 -14.47 0.39 -76.69
C GLU A 273 -15.29 -0.20 -77.85
N ARG A 274 -16.15 -1.19 -77.57
CA ARG A 274 -17.07 -1.74 -78.57
C ARG A 274 -18.06 -0.70 -79.07
N GLU A 275 -18.62 0.13 -78.19
CA GLU A 275 -19.53 1.21 -78.57
C GLU A 275 -18.83 2.24 -79.46
N ILE A 276 -17.61 2.64 -79.13
CA ILE A 276 -16.77 3.53 -79.95
C ILE A 276 -16.46 2.89 -81.31
N ALA A 277 -16.13 1.59 -81.34
CA ALA A 277 -15.88 0.87 -82.58
C ALA A 277 -17.13 0.85 -83.49
N LEU A 278 -18.31 0.59 -82.92
CA LEU A 278 -19.58 0.66 -83.63
C LEU A 278 -19.88 2.06 -84.16
N PHE A 279 -19.61 3.11 -83.35
CA PHE A 279 -19.75 4.49 -83.77
C PHE A 279 -18.83 4.82 -84.97
N ASN A 280 -17.58 4.36 -84.95
CA ASN A 280 -16.64 4.55 -86.05
C ASN A 280 -17.10 3.88 -87.35
N VAL A 281 -17.70 2.68 -87.27
CA VAL A 281 -18.30 2.01 -88.44
C VAL A 281 -19.44 2.86 -89.03
N LYS A 282 -20.31 3.42 -88.19
CA LYS A 282 -21.36 4.36 -88.64
C LYS A 282 -20.76 5.60 -89.32
N GLN A 283 -19.66 6.14 -88.81
CA GLN A 283 -18.95 7.28 -89.41
C GLN A 283 -18.37 6.97 -90.80
N TYR A 284 -17.79 5.79 -91.02
CA TYR A 284 -17.27 5.41 -92.35
C TYR A 284 -18.36 5.35 -93.42
N LYS A 285 -19.56 4.90 -93.06
CA LYS A 285 -20.72 4.91 -93.94
C LYS A 285 -21.12 6.33 -94.36
N ILE A 286 -21.09 7.29 -93.43
CA ILE A 286 -21.35 8.72 -93.72
C ILE A 286 -20.25 9.28 -94.64
N LYS A 287 -18.98 8.98 -94.34
CA LYS A 287 -17.84 9.41 -95.17
C LYS A 287 -17.90 8.85 -96.59
N LEU A 288 -18.34 7.59 -96.77
CA LEU A 288 -18.56 6.99 -98.08
C LEU A 288 -19.64 7.72 -98.89
N LYS A 289 -20.77 8.08 -98.25
CA LYS A 289 -21.82 8.89 -98.89
C LYS A 289 -21.30 10.27 -99.30
N GLN A 290 -20.52 10.94 -98.45
CA GLN A 290 -19.92 12.23 -98.78
C GLN A 290 -18.92 12.13 -99.94
N LYS A 291 -18.04 11.11 -99.93
CA LYS A 291 -17.07 10.90 -101.02
C LYS A 291 -17.76 10.60 -102.35
N MET A 292 -18.85 9.82 -102.30
CA MET A 292 -19.67 9.53 -103.47
C MET A 292 -20.35 10.79 -104.03
N LYS A 293 -20.91 11.63 -103.17
CA LYS A 293 -21.47 12.93 -103.56
C LYS A 293 -20.41 13.82 -104.21
N ASN A 294 -19.22 13.93 -103.61
CA ASN A 294 -18.12 14.72 -104.17
C ASN A 294 -17.66 14.19 -105.55
N ILE A 295 -17.65 12.86 -105.76
CA ILE A 295 -17.31 12.28 -107.07
C ILE A 295 -18.39 12.61 -108.10
N LEU A 296 -19.67 12.54 -107.74
CA LEU A 296 -20.77 12.93 -108.62
C LEU A 296 -20.72 14.43 -108.97
N ASP A 297 -20.48 15.30 -107.99
CA ASP A 297 -20.34 16.75 -108.19
C ASP A 297 -19.15 17.05 -109.11
N ASN A 298 -17.99 16.41 -108.90
CA ASN A 298 -16.81 16.53 -109.79
C ASN A 298 -17.09 16.06 -111.22
N LEU A 299 -17.82 14.94 -111.40
CA LEU A 299 -18.19 14.44 -112.73
C LEU A 299 -19.13 15.41 -113.45
N VAL A 300 -20.03 16.08 -112.73
CA VAL A 300 -20.91 17.12 -113.28
C VAL A 300 -20.10 18.35 -113.69
N GLU A 301 -19.18 18.83 -112.86
CA GLU A 301 -18.31 19.96 -113.21
C GLU A 301 -17.41 19.65 -114.42
N GLN A 302 -16.88 18.43 -114.51
CA GLN A 302 -16.08 17.97 -115.67
C GLN A 302 -16.93 17.82 -116.93
N GLU A 303 -18.16 17.31 -116.81
CA GLU A 303 -19.12 17.22 -117.90
C GLU A 303 -19.51 18.61 -118.41
N GLU A 304 -19.77 19.57 -117.51
CA GLU A 304 -20.05 20.96 -117.85
C GLU A 304 -18.87 21.64 -118.53
N LEU A 305 -17.64 21.42 -118.05
CA LEU A 305 -16.43 21.93 -118.68
C LEU A 305 -16.31 21.42 -120.12
N MET A 306 -16.52 20.12 -120.34
CA MET A 306 -16.41 19.51 -121.67
C MET A 306 -17.56 19.93 -122.60
N ARG A 307 -18.78 20.13 -122.06
CA ARG A 307 -19.89 20.75 -122.79
C ARG A 307 -19.56 22.19 -123.19
N ARG A 308 -19.00 23.00 -122.30
CA ARG A 308 -18.55 24.37 -122.62
C ARG A 308 -17.43 24.36 -123.66
N LEU A 309 -16.47 23.44 -123.58
CA LEU A 309 -15.42 23.29 -124.60
C LEU A 309 -16.00 22.89 -125.97
N LYS A 310 -17.05 22.07 -125.99
CA LYS A 310 -17.83 21.73 -127.19
C LYS A 310 -18.57 22.96 -127.73
N GLU A 311 -19.24 23.73 -126.88
CA GLU A 311 -19.98 24.95 -127.25
C GLU A 311 -19.07 26.11 -127.72
N MET A 312 -17.83 26.16 -127.23
CA MET A 312 -16.83 27.16 -127.66
C MET A 312 -16.22 26.86 -129.04
N ASP A 313 -16.59 25.74 -129.67
CA ASP A 313 -16.14 25.33 -131.01
C ASP A 313 -14.61 25.42 -131.18
N ILE A 314 -13.86 25.10 -130.12
CA ILE A 314 -12.39 25.22 -130.11
C ILE A 314 -11.77 24.35 -131.21
N ALA A 315 -12.38 23.20 -131.49
CA ALA A 315 -12.01 22.32 -132.59
C ALA A 315 -12.21 22.95 -133.97
N GLU A 316 -13.07 23.96 -134.13
CA GLU A 316 -13.27 24.65 -135.40
C GLU A 316 -12.17 25.66 -135.74
N ARG A 317 -11.39 26.09 -134.74
CA ARG A 317 -10.27 27.01 -134.90
C ARG A 317 -8.96 26.32 -135.31
N ILE A 318 -8.96 24.99 -135.47
CA ILE A 318 -7.80 24.18 -135.81
C ILE A 318 -7.80 23.94 -137.33
N GLU A 319 -6.69 24.27 -138.00
CA GLU A 319 -6.54 24.16 -139.46
C GLU A 319 -6.35 22.70 -139.93
N ASP A 320 -5.74 21.84 -139.10
CA ASP A 320 -5.56 20.41 -139.38
C ASP A 320 -6.86 19.62 -139.18
N GLN A 321 -7.39 19.06 -140.28
CA GLN A 321 -8.65 18.30 -140.28
C GLN A 321 -8.58 17.03 -139.43
N LEU A 322 -7.46 16.29 -139.46
CA LEU A 322 -7.28 15.08 -138.66
C LEU A 322 -7.29 15.38 -137.16
N LEU A 323 -6.56 16.42 -136.73
CA LEU A 323 -6.49 16.82 -135.33
C LEU A 323 -7.84 17.36 -134.81
N LYS A 324 -8.61 18.01 -135.69
CA LYS A 324 -9.96 18.49 -135.40
C LYS A 324 -10.95 17.35 -135.16
N GLU A 325 -10.91 16.32 -135.99
CA GLU A 325 -11.75 15.12 -135.81
C GLU A 325 -11.34 14.36 -134.54
N ASP A 326 -10.03 14.16 -134.30
CA ASP A 326 -9.51 13.52 -133.09
C ASP A 326 -9.96 14.22 -131.79
N ILE A 327 -9.97 15.57 -131.77
CA ILE A 327 -10.43 16.34 -130.60
C ILE A 327 -11.95 16.24 -130.41
N LYS A 328 -12.73 16.26 -131.49
CA LYS A 328 -14.19 16.07 -131.43
C LYS A 328 -14.54 14.67 -130.92
N GLU A 329 -13.88 13.65 -131.45
CA GLU A 329 -14.04 12.26 -130.99
C GLU A 329 -13.58 12.09 -129.53
N SER A 330 -12.51 12.77 -129.12
CA SER A 330 -12.03 12.75 -127.73
C SER A 330 -13.00 13.42 -126.76
N ILE A 331 -13.62 14.55 -127.13
CA ILE A 331 -14.62 15.24 -126.31
C ILE A 331 -15.89 14.39 -126.20
N GLU A 332 -16.36 13.80 -127.31
CA GLU A 332 -17.54 12.94 -127.32
C GLU A 332 -17.29 11.61 -126.59
N GLY A 333 -16.10 11.04 -126.74
CA GLY A 333 -15.63 9.90 -125.97
C GLY A 333 -15.59 10.18 -124.48
N PHE A 334 -15.08 11.35 -124.06
CA PHE A 334 -15.03 11.74 -122.65
C PHE A 334 -16.43 11.96 -122.06
N LEU A 335 -17.34 12.60 -122.79
CA LEU A 335 -18.73 12.78 -122.36
C LEU A 335 -19.42 11.42 -122.16
N LYS A 336 -19.22 10.48 -123.09
CA LYS A 336 -19.76 9.12 -122.99
C LYS A 336 -19.18 8.36 -121.79
N ILE A 337 -17.87 8.45 -121.54
CA ILE A 337 -17.22 7.84 -120.38
C ILE A 337 -17.72 8.45 -119.06
N SER A 338 -17.91 9.77 -119.01
CA SER A 338 -18.45 10.47 -117.84
C SER A 338 -19.90 10.04 -117.55
N GLU A 339 -20.73 9.90 -118.58
CA GLU A 339 -22.10 9.38 -118.46
C GLU A 339 -22.13 7.94 -117.93
N ASP A 340 -21.26 7.07 -118.44
CA ASP A 340 -21.14 5.69 -117.96
C ASP A 340 -20.65 5.61 -116.51
N GLN A 341 -19.68 6.44 -116.12
CA GLN A 341 -19.20 6.54 -114.74
C GLN A 341 -20.29 7.07 -113.80
N LYS A 342 -21.05 8.07 -114.21
CA LYS A 342 -22.20 8.61 -113.46
C LYS A 342 -23.30 7.56 -113.28
N ARG A 343 -23.54 6.72 -114.29
CA ARG A 343 -24.50 5.60 -114.21
C ARG A 343 -24.03 4.54 -113.20
N LEU A 344 -22.73 4.20 -113.20
CA LEU A 344 -22.14 3.27 -112.24
C LEU A 344 -22.19 3.80 -110.81
N GLU A 345 -21.89 5.09 -110.59
CA GLU A 345 -22.01 5.70 -109.27
C GLU A 345 -23.46 5.76 -108.79
N LYS A 346 -24.44 6.07 -109.65
CA LYS A 346 -25.86 5.99 -109.27
C LYS A 346 -26.31 4.57 -108.90
N LEU A 347 -25.75 3.54 -109.54
CA LEU A 347 -26.03 2.14 -109.18
C LEU A 347 -25.39 1.77 -107.84
N ARG A 348 -24.16 2.22 -107.59
CA ARG A 348 -23.49 2.09 -106.29
C ARG A 348 -24.26 2.84 -105.20
N GLU A 349 -24.83 4.00 -105.48
CA GLU A 349 -25.61 4.81 -104.53
C GLU A 349 -26.90 4.09 -104.14
N LYS A 350 -27.61 3.56 -105.15
CA LYS A 350 -28.79 2.71 -104.95
C LYS A 350 -28.46 1.44 -104.19
N HIS A 351 -27.33 0.80 -104.47
CA HIS A 351 -26.88 -0.36 -103.69
C HIS A 351 -26.58 0.03 -102.23
N LEU A 352 -25.94 1.19 -102.00
CA LEU A 352 -25.66 1.73 -100.67
C LEU A 352 -26.92 2.18 -99.91
N GLN A 353 -27.98 2.57 -100.62
CA GLN A 353 -29.31 2.93 -100.07
C GLN A 353 -30.20 1.70 -99.85
N PHE A 354 -30.03 0.65 -100.67
CA PHE A 354 -30.82 -0.60 -100.63
C PHE A 354 -30.31 -1.58 -99.56
N ILE A 355 -29.09 -1.42 -99.05
CA ILE A 355 -28.74 -2.00 -97.75
C ILE A 355 -29.78 -1.46 -96.75
N PHE A 356 -30.58 -2.37 -96.19
CA PHE A 356 -31.85 -2.22 -95.45
C PHE A 356 -31.90 -1.17 -94.31
N ASP A 357 -31.55 0.08 -94.57
CA ASP A 357 -31.02 0.93 -93.52
C ASP A 357 -32.03 1.84 -92.83
N SER A 358 -33.04 2.40 -93.49
CA SER A 358 -33.91 3.41 -92.83
C SER A 358 -34.90 2.80 -91.82
N GLU A 359 -35.54 1.69 -92.17
CA GLU A 359 -36.50 1.02 -91.30
C GLU A 359 -35.79 0.17 -90.22
N ALA A 360 -34.68 -0.50 -90.58
CA ALA A 360 -33.85 -1.20 -89.61
C ALA A 360 -33.12 -0.23 -88.67
N GLN A 361 -32.73 0.97 -89.11
CA GLN A 361 -32.15 2.00 -88.23
C GLN A 361 -33.17 2.51 -87.21
N VAL A 362 -34.40 2.85 -87.61
CA VAL A 362 -35.43 3.31 -86.66
C VAL A 362 -35.80 2.22 -85.66
N MET A 363 -35.90 0.96 -86.10
CA MET A 363 -36.12 -0.18 -85.21
C MET A 363 -34.92 -0.45 -84.29
N TYR A 364 -33.70 -0.36 -84.82
CA TYR A 364 -32.46 -0.50 -84.06
C TYR A 364 -32.30 0.60 -83.01
N ASP A 365 -32.58 1.87 -83.35
CA ASP A 365 -32.44 3.00 -82.43
C ASP A 365 -33.44 2.87 -81.27
N LYS A 366 -34.70 2.54 -81.55
CA LYS A 366 -35.71 2.23 -80.52
C LYS A 366 -35.27 1.07 -79.62
N GLN A 367 -34.75 0.00 -80.21
CA GLN A 367 -34.30 -1.17 -79.45
C GLN A 367 -33.03 -0.87 -78.63
N SER A 368 -32.12 -0.05 -79.18
CA SER A 368 -30.90 0.39 -78.53
C SER A 368 -31.20 1.28 -77.31
N GLU A 369 -32.21 2.15 -77.39
CA GLU A 369 -32.64 2.93 -76.23
C GLU A 369 -33.17 2.04 -75.09
N ILE A 370 -33.93 1.00 -75.43
CA ILE A 370 -34.43 0.02 -74.44
C ILE A 370 -33.26 -0.74 -73.82
N TRP A 371 -32.35 -1.27 -74.63
CA TRP A 371 -31.16 -1.98 -74.14
C TRP A 371 -30.26 -1.09 -73.29
N ASN A 372 -30.06 0.19 -73.65
CA ASN A 372 -29.28 1.13 -72.87
C ASN A 372 -29.94 1.40 -71.50
N LYS A 373 -31.27 1.54 -71.44
CA LYS A 373 -31.99 1.69 -70.16
C LYS A 373 -31.86 0.45 -69.29
N GLU A 374 -32.00 -0.74 -69.87
CA GLU A 374 -31.79 -2.00 -69.15
C GLU A 374 -30.35 -2.16 -68.66
N GLU A 375 -29.37 -1.84 -69.50
CA GLU A 375 -27.95 -1.91 -69.15
C GLU A 375 -27.60 -0.94 -68.02
N GLN A 376 -28.13 0.30 -68.08
CA GLN A 376 -27.98 1.28 -67.01
C GLN A 376 -28.61 0.78 -65.70
N ALA A 377 -29.79 0.19 -65.75
CA ALA A 377 -30.43 -0.40 -64.57
C ALA A 377 -29.59 -1.54 -63.98
N ARG A 378 -29.08 -2.46 -64.82
CA ARG A 378 -28.19 -3.55 -64.39
C ARG A 378 -26.89 -3.02 -63.79
N LYS A 379 -26.26 -2.01 -64.40
CA LYS A 379 -25.03 -1.36 -63.88
C LYS A 379 -25.27 -0.69 -62.54
N THR A 380 -26.39 0.00 -62.38
CA THR A 380 -26.77 0.65 -61.12
C THR A 380 -26.98 -0.41 -60.03
N LEU A 381 -27.73 -1.46 -60.33
CA LEU A 381 -27.96 -2.57 -59.39
C LEU A 381 -26.65 -3.25 -58.95
N VAL A 382 -25.75 -3.55 -59.88
CA VAL A 382 -24.44 -4.15 -59.55
C VAL A 382 -23.62 -3.23 -58.66
N LYS A 383 -23.60 -1.92 -58.95
CA LYS A 383 -22.93 -0.93 -58.10
C LYS A 383 -23.52 -0.87 -56.70
N ASP A 384 -24.84 -0.89 -56.58
CA ASP A 384 -25.53 -0.83 -55.28
C ASP A 384 -25.26 -2.09 -54.46
N ILE A 385 -25.26 -3.27 -55.09
CA ILE A 385 -24.90 -4.54 -54.43
C ILE A 385 -23.45 -4.49 -53.94
N LEU A 386 -22.50 -4.09 -54.80
CA LEU A 386 -21.09 -3.99 -54.43
C LEU A 386 -20.86 -2.96 -53.31
N ALA A 387 -21.57 -1.83 -53.33
CA ALA A 387 -21.51 -0.81 -52.29
C ALA A 387 -22.07 -1.34 -50.95
N THR A 388 -23.20 -2.05 -50.98
CA THR A 388 -23.82 -2.64 -49.79
C THR A 388 -22.89 -3.69 -49.16
N VAL A 389 -22.29 -4.56 -49.98
CA VAL A 389 -21.32 -5.56 -49.51
C VAL A 389 -20.06 -4.89 -48.98
N ALA A 390 -19.56 -3.83 -49.63
CA ALA A 390 -18.42 -3.05 -49.13
C ALA A 390 -18.71 -2.46 -47.75
N GLU A 391 -19.87 -1.83 -47.57
CA GLU A 391 -20.30 -1.25 -46.31
C GLU A 391 -20.44 -2.31 -45.21
N GLN A 392 -20.97 -3.49 -45.54
CA GLN A 392 -21.08 -4.60 -44.59
C GLN A 392 -19.70 -5.09 -44.12
N ILE A 393 -18.75 -5.29 -45.04
CA ILE A 393 -17.37 -5.69 -44.71
C ILE A 393 -16.70 -4.61 -43.87
N GLU A 394 -16.86 -3.32 -44.22
CA GLU A 394 -16.29 -2.22 -43.46
C GLU A 394 -16.87 -2.12 -42.05
N ASN A 395 -18.19 -2.29 -41.90
CA ASN A 395 -18.86 -2.34 -40.61
C ASN A 395 -18.38 -3.53 -39.76
N ASN A 396 -18.22 -4.72 -40.36
CA ASN A 396 -17.67 -5.89 -39.67
C ASN A 396 -16.23 -5.63 -39.19
N CYS A 397 -15.36 -5.10 -40.05
CA CYS A 397 -14.00 -4.72 -39.66
C CYS A 397 -13.99 -3.69 -38.54
N ARG A 398 -14.86 -2.68 -38.61
CA ARG A 398 -14.97 -1.64 -37.58
C ARG A 398 -15.44 -2.21 -36.25
N ASN A 399 -16.40 -3.13 -36.25
CA ASN A 399 -16.88 -3.78 -35.04
C ASN A 399 -15.80 -4.68 -34.44
N SER A 400 -15.12 -5.51 -35.25
CA SER A 400 -13.99 -6.32 -34.79
C SER A 400 -12.89 -5.46 -34.16
N ARG A 401 -12.57 -4.31 -34.74
CA ARG A 401 -11.58 -3.38 -34.16
C ARG A 401 -12.02 -2.76 -32.85
N LYS A 402 -13.29 -2.34 -32.73
CA LYS A 402 -13.83 -1.84 -31.47
C LYS A 402 -13.77 -2.90 -30.37
N GLU A 403 -14.17 -4.13 -30.68
CA GLU A 403 -14.09 -5.25 -29.73
C GLU A 403 -12.64 -5.54 -29.32
N GLN A 404 -11.69 -5.49 -30.26
CA GLN A 404 -10.27 -5.61 -29.94
C GLN A 404 -9.77 -4.47 -29.04
N GLU A 405 -10.18 -3.22 -29.29
CA GLU A 405 -9.83 -2.05 -28.46
C GLU A 405 -10.39 -2.17 -27.03
N GLU A 406 -11.63 -2.64 -26.89
CA GLU A 406 -12.26 -2.88 -25.58
C GLU A 406 -11.52 -3.98 -24.82
N LEU A 407 -11.25 -5.12 -25.46
CA LEU A 407 -10.46 -6.20 -24.86
C LEU A 407 -9.04 -5.75 -24.49
N ALA A 408 -8.43 -4.87 -25.28
CA ALA A 408 -7.13 -4.30 -24.98
C ALA A 408 -7.17 -3.44 -23.71
N LYS A 409 -8.18 -2.56 -23.57
CA LYS A 409 -8.38 -1.75 -22.35
C LYS A 409 -8.60 -2.62 -21.12
N GLU A 410 -9.45 -3.64 -21.24
CA GLU A 410 -9.72 -4.55 -20.13
C GLU A 410 -8.48 -5.37 -19.76
N ARG A 411 -7.68 -5.79 -20.75
CA ARG A 411 -6.38 -6.44 -20.52
C ARG A 411 -5.39 -5.51 -19.82
N GLU A 412 -5.33 -4.23 -20.20
CA GLU A 412 -4.49 -3.24 -19.51
C GLU A 412 -4.89 -3.04 -18.04
N ILE A 413 -6.20 -3.05 -17.76
CA ILE A 413 -6.70 -3.00 -16.37
C ILE A 413 -6.25 -4.25 -15.61
N LEU A 414 -6.38 -5.45 -16.18
CA LEU A 414 -5.91 -6.67 -15.55
C LEU A 414 -4.40 -6.68 -15.32
N ILE A 415 -3.61 -6.15 -16.27
CA ILE A 415 -2.16 -6.01 -16.10
C ILE A 415 -1.86 -5.13 -14.89
N LYS A 416 -2.49 -3.95 -14.79
CA LYS A 416 -2.30 -3.05 -13.65
C LYS A 416 -2.65 -3.72 -12.32
N MET A 417 -3.80 -4.41 -12.26
CA MET A 417 -4.18 -5.15 -11.06
C MET A 417 -3.18 -6.26 -10.72
N THR A 418 -2.66 -7.01 -11.70
CA THR A 418 -1.62 -8.01 -11.46
C THR A 418 -0.30 -7.40 -10.98
N GLU A 419 0.05 -6.22 -11.49
CA GLU A 419 1.24 -5.47 -11.07
C GLU A 419 1.09 -5.00 -9.61
N GLU A 420 -0.07 -4.43 -9.26
CA GLU A 420 -0.39 -4.02 -7.89
C GLU A 420 -0.30 -5.20 -6.91
N TYR A 421 -0.92 -6.35 -7.22
CA TYR A 421 -0.84 -7.54 -6.37
C TYR A 421 0.58 -8.12 -6.29
N ASN A 422 1.36 -8.06 -7.37
CA ASN A 422 2.77 -8.46 -7.35
C ASN A 422 3.60 -7.52 -6.47
N GLU A 423 3.36 -6.21 -6.51
CA GLU A 423 4.02 -5.26 -5.62
C GLU A 423 3.68 -5.52 -4.15
N GLU A 424 2.41 -5.78 -3.84
CA GLU A 424 1.98 -6.18 -2.49
C GLU A 424 2.68 -7.45 -2.02
N LEU A 425 2.74 -8.47 -2.89
CA LEU A 425 3.44 -9.73 -2.62
C LEU A 425 4.94 -9.49 -2.35
N MET A 426 5.59 -8.63 -3.13
CA MET A 426 6.99 -8.28 -2.96
C MET A 426 7.24 -7.51 -1.66
N LYS A 427 6.35 -6.56 -1.31
CA LYS A 427 6.41 -5.83 -0.03
C LYS A 427 6.27 -6.78 1.16
N LEU A 428 5.33 -7.71 1.11
CA LEU A 428 5.15 -8.71 2.17
C LEU A 428 6.38 -9.62 2.33
N GLN A 429 6.97 -10.07 1.22
CA GLN A 429 8.19 -10.88 1.25
C GLN A 429 9.39 -10.08 1.80
N GLU A 430 9.50 -8.81 1.45
CA GLU A 430 10.56 -7.95 1.97
C GLU A 430 10.38 -7.68 3.46
N ASP A 431 9.16 -7.37 3.92
CA ASP A 431 8.84 -7.22 5.35
C ASP A 431 9.16 -8.49 6.14
N GLU A 432 8.89 -9.67 5.58
CA GLU A 432 9.29 -10.95 6.18
C GLU A 432 10.82 -11.10 6.26
N ARG A 433 11.56 -10.78 5.19
CA ARG A 433 13.03 -10.79 5.22
C ARG A 433 13.58 -9.83 6.26
N GLN A 434 13.05 -8.61 6.32
CA GLN A 434 13.47 -7.60 7.30
C GLN A 434 13.22 -8.07 8.73
N ARG A 435 12.06 -8.71 9.00
CA ARG A 435 11.78 -9.32 10.30
C ARG A 435 12.75 -10.46 10.63
N GLN A 436 13.08 -11.31 9.65
CA GLN A 436 14.06 -12.39 9.83
C GLN A 436 15.46 -11.84 10.10
N LEU A 437 15.89 -10.79 9.41
CA LEU A 437 17.17 -10.12 9.62
C LEU A 437 17.24 -9.50 11.02
N LYS A 438 16.25 -8.69 11.42
CA LYS A 438 16.18 -8.08 12.76
C LYS A 438 16.26 -9.15 13.86
N ARG A 439 15.53 -10.26 13.70
CA ARG A 439 15.59 -11.36 14.66
C ARG A 439 16.96 -12.02 14.71
N LYS A 440 17.61 -12.20 13.56
CA LYS A 440 18.97 -12.75 13.50
C LYS A 440 19.95 -11.82 14.22
N GLU A 441 19.84 -10.51 14.02
CA GLU A 441 20.65 -9.50 14.72
C GLU A 441 20.40 -9.51 16.23
N GLU A 442 19.14 -9.59 16.67
CA GLU A 442 18.77 -9.71 18.09
C GLU A 442 19.38 -10.97 18.72
N LEU A 443 19.29 -12.12 18.05
CA LEU A 443 19.91 -13.38 18.50
C LEU A 443 21.44 -13.27 18.55
N ASP A 444 22.06 -12.66 17.55
CA ASP A 444 23.51 -12.44 17.51
C ASP A 444 23.96 -11.52 18.65
N LEU A 445 23.18 -10.48 18.97
CA LEU A 445 23.43 -9.59 20.12
C LEU A 445 23.27 -10.33 21.45
N GLU A 446 22.24 -11.17 21.60
CA GLU A 446 22.04 -11.98 22.81
C GLU A 446 23.19 -12.99 23.01
N VAL A 447 23.62 -13.64 21.92
CA VAL A 447 24.77 -14.55 21.94
C VAL A 447 26.05 -13.80 22.31
N LYS A 448 26.29 -12.61 21.74
CA LYS A 448 27.45 -11.77 22.11
C LYS A 448 27.42 -11.37 23.58
N LYS A 449 26.29 -10.86 24.10
CA LYS A 449 26.13 -10.55 25.53
C LYS A 449 26.39 -11.77 26.41
N LYS A 450 25.89 -12.94 26.03
CA LYS A 450 26.13 -14.20 26.75
C LYS A 450 27.60 -14.59 26.73
N GLN A 451 28.30 -14.38 25.61
CA GLN A 451 29.75 -14.62 25.51
C GLN A 451 30.55 -13.62 26.35
N GLU A 452 30.18 -12.34 26.36
CA GLU A 452 30.79 -11.30 27.19
C GLU A 452 30.59 -11.60 28.68
N ASN A 453 29.38 -11.96 29.09
CA ASN A 453 29.10 -12.37 30.48
C ASN A 453 29.92 -13.59 30.87
N LYS A 454 30.02 -14.61 30.00
CA LYS A 454 30.90 -15.77 30.24
C LYS A 454 32.37 -15.37 30.39
N LYS A 455 32.85 -14.45 29.54
CA LYS A 455 34.23 -13.94 29.64
C LYS A 455 34.45 -13.15 30.93
N ALA A 456 33.48 -12.33 31.35
CA ALA A 456 33.54 -11.57 32.59
C ALA A 456 33.57 -12.49 33.82
N VAL A 457 32.68 -13.48 33.89
CA VAL A 457 32.67 -14.50 34.95
C VAL A 457 34.01 -15.24 34.99
N ASN A 458 34.53 -15.69 33.83
CA ASN A 458 35.83 -16.34 33.76
C ASN A 458 36.99 -15.42 34.18
N ALA A 459 36.89 -14.11 33.96
CA ALA A 459 37.89 -13.14 34.39
C ALA A 459 37.83 -12.89 35.90
N GLU A 460 36.62 -12.78 36.46
CA GLU A 460 36.41 -12.70 37.91
C GLU A 460 36.95 -13.94 38.62
N ASP A 461 36.69 -15.13 38.07
CA ASP A 461 37.20 -16.38 38.64
C ASP A 461 38.73 -16.46 38.58
N LYS A 462 39.36 -15.96 37.51
CA LYS A 462 40.82 -15.82 37.44
C LYS A 462 41.37 -14.84 38.46
N ILE A 463 40.70 -13.70 38.68
CA ILE A 463 41.10 -12.72 39.70
C ILE A 463 41.02 -13.34 41.09
N LYS A 464 39.94 -14.07 41.39
CA LYS A 464 39.78 -14.80 42.67
C LYS A 464 40.89 -15.81 42.89
N GLN A 465 41.25 -16.59 41.87
CA GLN A 465 42.37 -17.52 41.94
C GLN A 465 43.70 -16.81 42.25
N ILE A 466 43.99 -15.70 41.57
CA ILE A 466 45.20 -14.89 41.83
C ILE A 466 45.20 -14.31 43.25
N THR A 467 44.06 -13.86 43.76
CA THR A 467 43.96 -13.34 45.14
C THR A 467 44.17 -14.44 46.18
N GLU A 468 43.62 -15.64 45.95
CA GLU A 468 43.83 -16.78 46.84
C GLU A 468 45.31 -17.23 46.83
N GLU A 469 45.96 -17.21 45.66
CA GLU A 469 47.41 -17.49 45.54
C GLU A 469 48.26 -16.44 46.27
N LEU A 470 47.91 -15.15 46.16
CA LEU A 470 48.57 -14.07 46.89
C LEU A 470 48.38 -14.19 48.41
N GLU A 471 47.20 -14.60 48.87
CA GLU A 471 46.95 -14.85 50.29
C GLU A 471 47.75 -16.05 50.81
N ARG A 472 47.84 -17.14 50.03
CA ARG A 472 48.71 -18.28 50.37
C ARG A 472 50.18 -17.87 50.44
N ALA A 473 50.66 -17.08 49.47
CA ALA A 473 52.02 -16.54 49.48
C ALA A 473 52.28 -15.65 50.71
N LYS A 474 51.33 -14.81 51.12
CA LYS A 474 51.44 -14.00 52.35
C LYS A 474 51.52 -14.86 53.61
N ILE A 475 50.71 -15.91 53.70
CA ILE A 475 50.74 -16.85 54.83
C ILE A 475 52.09 -17.59 54.88
N GLU A 476 52.62 -18.01 53.73
CA GLU A 476 53.95 -18.61 53.63
C GLU A 476 55.07 -17.63 53.98
N GLU A 477 55.01 -16.37 53.53
CA GLU A 477 55.94 -15.33 53.94
C GLU A 477 55.91 -15.08 55.46
N GLU A 478 54.71 -15.02 56.06
CA GLU A 478 54.56 -14.87 57.52
C GLU A 478 55.09 -16.08 58.29
N ARG A 479 54.95 -17.28 57.73
CA ARG A 479 55.54 -18.50 58.28
C ARG A 479 57.06 -18.45 58.22
N LEU A 480 57.63 -18.07 57.07
CA LEU A 480 59.08 -17.91 56.91
C LEU A 480 59.62 -16.79 57.82
N LYS A 481 58.93 -15.66 57.96
CA LYS A 481 59.26 -14.59 58.92
C LYS A 481 59.27 -15.10 60.36
N ARG A 482 58.30 -15.93 60.74
CA ARG A 482 58.26 -16.60 62.05
C ARG A 482 59.41 -17.57 62.25
N GLU A 483 59.78 -18.35 61.22
CA GLU A 483 60.93 -19.24 61.25
C GLU A 483 62.26 -18.46 61.35
N ILE A 484 62.42 -17.35 60.62
CA ILE A 484 63.57 -16.44 60.72
C ILE A 484 63.67 -15.79 62.11
N MET A 485 62.54 -15.39 62.69
CA MET A 485 62.49 -14.87 64.06
C MET A 485 62.82 -15.95 65.11
N ASN A 486 62.43 -17.19 64.87
CA ASN A 486 62.79 -18.32 65.73
C ASN A 486 64.28 -18.69 65.60
N LEU A 487 64.86 -18.60 64.39
CA LEU A 487 66.30 -18.75 64.17
C LEU A 487 67.09 -17.63 64.87
N HIS A 488 66.58 -16.39 64.86
CA HIS A 488 67.15 -15.27 65.62
C HIS A 488 67.03 -15.46 67.15
N ARG A 489 65.97 -16.11 67.63
CA ARG A 489 65.81 -16.45 69.07
C ARG A 489 66.67 -17.65 69.49
N GLY A 490 67.05 -18.53 68.55
CA GLY A 490 67.96 -19.65 68.77
C GLY A 490 69.45 -19.26 68.83
N GLN A 491 69.81 -18.04 68.41
CA GLN A 491 71.15 -17.47 68.60
C GLN A 491 71.16 -16.50 69.78
N GLY A 492 71.16 -17.05 70.99
CA GLY A 492 71.41 -16.30 72.21
C GLY A 492 72.92 -16.05 72.44
N LEU A 493 73.28 -14.77 72.54
CA LEU A 493 74.32 -14.20 73.42
C LEU A 493 75.81 -14.49 73.10
N CYS A 494 76.39 -13.72 72.16
CA CYS A 494 77.79 -13.32 72.30
C CYS A 494 77.90 -12.23 73.37
N ARG A 495 78.61 -12.54 74.46
CA ARG A 495 78.98 -11.61 75.54
C ARG A 495 79.65 -10.33 74.98
N PRO A 496 79.42 -9.15 75.58
CA PRO A 496 80.21 -7.97 75.26
C PRO A 496 81.62 -8.12 75.88
N PRO A 497 82.70 -7.66 75.22
CA PRO A 497 84.02 -7.68 75.82
C PRO A 497 84.17 -6.48 76.77
N SER A 498 84.57 -6.76 78.00
CA SER A 498 85.02 -5.77 78.96
C SER A 498 86.41 -5.28 78.58
N ARG A 499 86.58 -3.96 78.57
CA ARG A 499 87.86 -3.24 78.43
C ARG A 499 88.88 -3.71 79.48
N SER A 500 90.08 -4.08 79.03
CA SER A 500 91.30 -3.97 79.83
C SER A 500 92.49 -3.58 78.97
N LYS A 501 93.00 -2.37 79.25
CA LYS A 501 94.37 -1.84 79.15
C LYS A 501 95.40 -2.55 78.22
N ILE A 502 95.81 -1.79 77.20
CA ILE A 502 97.20 -1.39 76.83
C ILE A 502 98.32 -2.22 77.48
N ILE A 503 99.23 -2.77 76.65
CA ILE A 503 100.71 -2.75 76.79
C ILE A 503 101.31 -3.25 75.45
N PHE A 504 102.19 -2.41 74.88
CA PHE A 504 103.10 -2.51 73.70
C PHE A 504 102.57 -2.95 72.34
#